data_AF-A0A381WEB3-F1
#
_entry.id   AF-A0A381WEB3-F1
#
_cell.length_a   1.000
_cell.length_b   1.000
_cell.length_c   1.000
_cell.angle_alpha   90.00
_cell.angle_beta   90.00
_cell.angle_gamma   90.00
#
_symmetry.space_group_name_H-M   'P 1'
#
loop_
_entity.id
_entity.type
_entity.pdbx_description
1 polymer ?
#
loop_
_entity_poly.entity_id
_entity_poly.type
_entity_poly.pdbx_seq_one_letter_code
_entity_poly.pdbx_strand_id
1 'polypeptide(L)'
;MRKNNYLFVDGRYTIQAQQQSGKQFKIIEIHKFLPHKIIKNLTLGFDPSLLTRKQLNVYFGNSLMLKQINKNLIDEIYKEKSSKTKTFFSLNNKVAGETFKSKLNKIRNILKLNKADYLFVSAPENVAWALNIRGSDNPNSPIPNCRLIIGKDKNLFLITQKKKVLKIIKDKKLSQKQIINPQKFEDLIKNLKGNKFIIDPLSCSVLNENIIK
;
A
#
# COMPACT_ATOMS: atom_id res chain seq x y z
N MET A 1 -16.80 3.93 -27.96
CA MET A 1 -15.67 3.18 -27.36
C MET A 1 -15.97 2.46 -26.04
N ARG A 2 -17.11 2.70 -25.35
CA ARG A 2 -17.50 2.03 -24.07
C ARG A 2 -18.09 0.61 -24.22
N LYS A 3 -17.56 -0.26 -25.08
CA LYS A 3 -18.20 -1.58 -25.40
C LYS A 3 -17.34 -2.81 -25.09
N ASN A 4 -16.11 -2.64 -24.60
CA ASN A 4 -15.20 -3.75 -24.33
C ASN A 4 -14.75 -3.73 -22.87
N ASN A 5 -14.79 -4.88 -22.21
CA ASN A 5 -14.15 -5.11 -20.92
C ASN A 5 -12.95 -6.04 -21.15
N TYR A 6 -11.81 -5.72 -20.54
CA TYR A 6 -10.59 -6.52 -20.64
C TYR A 6 -10.16 -6.99 -19.25
N LEU A 7 -9.76 -8.25 -19.15
CA LEU A 7 -9.16 -8.81 -17.94
C LEU A 7 -7.76 -9.32 -18.29
N PHE A 8 -6.76 -8.62 -17.77
CA PHE A 8 -5.35 -8.96 -17.98
C PHE A 8 -4.88 -9.91 -16.88
N VAL A 9 -4.36 -11.08 -17.25
CA VAL A 9 -3.90 -12.12 -16.32
C VAL A 9 -2.54 -12.67 -16.73
N ASP A 10 -1.82 -13.31 -15.81
CA ASP A 10 -0.66 -14.11 -16.16
C ASP A 10 -1.07 -15.54 -16.60
N GLY A 11 -0.11 -16.30 -17.15
CA GLY A 11 -0.36 -17.62 -17.74
C GLY A 11 -1.01 -18.63 -16.78
N ARG A 12 -0.80 -18.49 -15.46
CA ARG A 12 -1.36 -19.40 -14.44
C ARG A 12 -2.88 -19.31 -14.34
N TYR A 13 -3.50 -18.22 -14.78
CA TYR A 13 -4.91 -17.93 -14.56
C TYR A 13 -5.75 -17.90 -15.83
N THR A 14 -5.20 -18.19 -17.01
CA THR A 14 -5.91 -18.07 -18.30
C THR A 14 -7.19 -18.91 -18.36
N ILE A 15 -7.09 -20.20 -18.02
CA ILE A 15 -8.23 -21.13 -18.01
C ILE A 15 -9.28 -20.68 -16.98
N GLN A 16 -8.85 -20.35 -15.76
CA GLN A 16 -9.74 -19.91 -14.69
C GLN A 16 -10.45 -18.59 -15.04
N ALA A 17 -9.73 -17.61 -15.57
CA ALA A 17 -10.29 -16.33 -15.97
C ALA A 17 -11.31 -16.49 -17.09
N GLN A 18 -11.05 -17.39 -18.05
CA GLN A 18 -12.01 -17.71 -19.10
C GLN A 18 -13.30 -18.32 -18.53
N GLN A 19 -13.20 -19.26 -17.59
CA GLN A 19 -14.36 -19.89 -16.95
C GLN A 19 -15.17 -18.90 -16.10
N GLN A 20 -14.50 -18.05 -15.31
CA GLN A 20 -15.16 -17.17 -14.34
C GLN A 20 -15.65 -15.85 -14.94
N SER A 21 -14.99 -15.34 -15.99
CA SER A 21 -15.24 -13.98 -16.50
C SER A 21 -15.29 -13.87 -18.02
N GLY A 22 -14.96 -14.92 -18.76
CA GLY A 22 -14.86 -14.89 -20.23
C GLY A 22 -16.16 -14.54 -20.96
N LYS A 23 -17.33 -14.65 -20.30
CA LYS A 23 -18.62 -14.18 -20.87
C LYS A 23 -18.71 -12.66 -20.97
N GLN A 24 -18.05 -11.92 -20.07
CA GLN A 24 -18.15 -10.46 -19.97
C GLN A 24 -16.84 -9.74 -20.29
N PHE A 25 -15.70 -10.45 -20.24
CA PHE A 25 -14.36 -9.90 -20.41
C PHE A 25 -13.59 -10.61 -21.50
N LYS A 26 -12.82 -9.85 -22.27
CA LYS A 26 -11.75 -10.37 -23.14
C LYS A 26 -10.54 -10.66 -22.26
N ILE A 27 -10.18 -11.93 -22.17
CA ILE A 27 -9.04 -12.40 -21.36
C ILE A 27 -7.75 -12.22 -22.14
N ILE A 28 -6.77 -11.51 -21.56
CA ILE A 28 -5.49 -11.20 -22.20
C ILE A 28 -4.35 -11.64 -21.30
N GLU A 29 -3.38 -12.36 -21.86
CA GLU A 29 -2.14 -12.67 -21.17
C GLU A 29 -1.22 -11.45 -21.11
N ILE A 30 -1.04 -10.88 -19.92
CA ILE A 30 -0.38 -9.58 -19.73
C ILE A 30 1.08 -9.56 -20.19
N HIS A 31 1.79 -10.69 -20.09
CA HIS A 31 3.18 -10.81 -20.54
C HIS A 31 3.32 -10.86 -22.08
N LYS A 32 2.24 -11.24 -22.80
CA LYS A 32 2.20 -11.23 -24.27
C LYS A 32 1.76 -9.87 -24.80
N PHE A 33 0.71 -9.31 -24.21
CA PHE A 33 0.13 -8.02 -24.62
C PHE A 33 -0.13 -7.10 -23.43
N LEU A 34 0.68 -6.06 -23.33
CA LEU A 34 0.51 -5.01 -22.33
C LEU A 34 -0.69 -4.11 -22.67
N PRO A 35 -1.35 -3.48 -21.66
CA PRO A 35 -2.55 -2.68 -21.88
C PRO A 35 -2.41 -1.58 -22.95
N HIS A 36 -1.31 -0.84 -22.99
CA HIS A 36 -1.07 0.22 -23.99
C HIS A 36 -0.98 -0.27 -25.44
N LYS A 37 -0.73 -1.57 -25.67
CA LYS A 37 -0.72 -2.14 -27.04
C LYS A 37 -2.13 -2.32 -27.59
N ILE A 38 -3.10 -2.56 -26.70
CA ILE A 38 -4.50 -2.85 -27.04
C ILE A 38 -5.35 -1.59 -26.94
N ILE A 39 -5.14 -0.81 -25.89
CA ILE A 39 -5.89 0.40 -25.59
C ILE A 39 -5.10 1.58 -26.17
N LYS A 40 -5.69 2.28 -27.13
CA LYS A 40 -5.09 3.45 -27.80
C LYS A 40 -6.09 4.60 -27.88
N ASN A 41 -5.58 5.83 -27.91
CA ASN A 41 -6.35 7.05 -28.18
C ASN A 41 -7.54 7.26 -27.23
N LEU A 42 -7.37 6.91 -25.95
CA LEU A 42 -8.38 7.03 -24.92
C LEU A 42 -7.85 7.74 -23.68
N THR A 43 -8.75 8.44 -22.99
CA THR A 43 -8.51 8.90 -21.61
C THR A 43 -8.98 7.81 -20.64
N LEU A 44 -8.08 7.27 -19.84
CA LEU A 44 -8.37 6.25 -18.84
C LEU A 44 -8.41 6.85 -17.44
N GLY A 45 -9.53 6.62 -16.75
CA GLY A 45 -9.66 6.89 -15.33
C GLY A 45 -8.99 5.78 -14.51
N PHE A 46 -8.27 6.14 -13.44
CA PHE A 46 -7.75 5.16 -12.48
C PHE A 46 -7.85 5.67 -11.04
N ASP A 47 -8.00 4.74 -10.10
CA ASP A 47 -7.94 5.02 -8.67
C ASP A 47 -6.47 5.15 -8.21
N PRO A 48 -6.02 6.34 -7.77
CA PRO A 48 -4.63 6.56 -7.40
C PRO A 48 -4.21 5.80 -6.13
N SER A 49 -5.15 5.26 -5.35
CA SER A 49 -4.85 4.47 -4.16
C SER A 49 -4.37 3.05 -4.47
N LEU A 50 -4.65 2.53 -5.67
CA LEU A 50 -4.44 1.12 -6.05
C LEU A 50 -3.19 0.87 -6.89
N LEU A 51 -2.71 1.87 -7.64
CA LEU A 51 -1.60 1.71 -8.58
C LEU A 51 -0.40 2.56 -8.18
N THR A 52 0.81 2.08 -8.46
CA THR A 52 2.04 2.87 -8.36
C THR A 52 2.36 3.57 -9.67
N ARG A 53 3.14 4.67 -9.66
CA ARG A 53 3.57 5.31 -10.92
C ARG A 53 4.38 4.36 -11.79
N LYS A 54 5.19 3.49 -11.17
CA LYS A 54 5.96 2.48 -11.90
C LYS A 54 5.05 1.51 -12.66
N GLN A 55 3.96 1.04 -12.04
CA GLN A 55 2.97 0.20 -12.72
C GLN A 55 2.28 0.95 -13.86
N LEU A 56 1.89 2.22 -13.65
CA LEU A 56 1.26 3.02 -14.69
C LEU A 56 2.17 3.18 -15.92
N ASN A 57 3.45 3.50 -15.69
CA ASN A 57 4.43 3.64 -16.77
C ASN A 57 4.62 2.33 -17.54
N VAL A 58 4.74 1.20 -16.85
CA VAL A 58 4.92 -0.12 -17.49
C VAL A 58 3.68 -0.53 -18.30
N TYR A 59 2.49 -0.38 -17.73
CA TYR A 59 1.27 -0.91 -18.34
C TYR A 59 0.67 0.00 -19.40
N PHE A 60 0.70 1.32 -19.19
CA PHE A 60 -0.01 2.30 -20.00
C PHE A 60 0.91 3.24 -20.80
N GLY A 61 2.19 3.33 -20.43
CA GLY A 61 3.17 4.16 -21.12
C GLY A 61 2.74 5.64 -21.24
N ASN A 62 3.27 6.32 -22.25
CA ASN A 62 2.93 7.73 -22.55
C ASN A 62 1.86 7.87 -23.63
N SER A 63 1.38 6.76 -24.21
CA SER A 63 0.44 6.78 -25.34
C SER A 63 -1.03 6.97 -24.93
N LEU A 64 -1.31 7.01 -23.63
CA LEU A 64 -2.65 7.11 -23.07
C LEU A 64 -2.73 8.29 -22.10
N MET A 65 -3.85 9.02 -22.17
CA MET A 65 -4.15 10.07 -21.21
C MET A 65 -4.69 9.45 -19.93
N LEU A 66 -3.95 9.51 -18.83
CA LEU A 66 -4.37 8.96 -17.54
C LEU A 66 -4.97 10.06 -16.67
N LYS A 67 -6.19 9.84 -16.16
CA LYS A 67 -6.88 10.75 -15.25
C LYS A 67 -7.10 10.08 -13.89
N GLN A 68 -6.63 10.73 -12.84
CA GLN A 68 -6.89 10.27 -11.46
C GLN A 68 -8.36 10.46 -11.12
N ILE A 69 -8.96 9.43 -10.51
CA ILE A 69 -10.31 9.46 -9.94
C ILE A 69 -10.18 9.04 -8.48
N ASN A 70 -10.31 10.01 -7.56
CA ASN A 70 -10.06 9.80 -6.13
C ASN A 70 -11.12 8.93 -5.44
N LYS A 71 -12.26 8.69 -6.09
CA LYS A 71 -13.32 7.79 -5.62
C LYS A 71 -13.27 6.49 -6.41
N ASN A 72 -13.28 5.37 -5.71
CA ASN A 72 -13.40 4.08 -6.38
C ASN A 72 -14.85 3.90 -6.89
N LEU A 73 -15.02 3.83 -8.21
CA LEU A 73 -16.34 3.75 -8.83
C LEU A 73 -17.04 2.40 -8.57
N ILE A 74 -16.29 1.35 -8.21
CA ILE A 74 -16.87 0.06 -7.83
C ILE A 74 -17.51 0.16 -6.44
N ASP A 75 -16.89 0.87 -5.51
CA ASP A 75 -17.42 1.07 -4.14
C ASP A 75 -18.75 1.83 -4.13
N GLU A 76 -19.05 2.61 -5.18
CA GLU A 76 -20.34 3.31 -5.33
C GLU A 76 -21.50 2.36 -5.63
N ILE A 77 -21.23 1.22 -6.27
CA ILE A 77 -22.24 0.24 -6.69
C ILE A 77 -22.19 -1.06 -5.88
N TYR A 78 -21.07 -1.33 -5.19
CA TYR A 78 -20.86 -2.52 -4.39
C TYR A 78 -20.52 -2.14 -2.95
N LYS A 79 -21.46 -2.38 -2.03
CA LYS A 79 -21.22 -2.19 -0.60
C LYS A 79 -20.57 -3.44 -0.01
N GLU A 80 -19.34 -3.30 0.43
CA GLU A 80 -18.61 -4.38 1.09
C GLU A 80 -19.31 -4.81 2.40
N LYS A 81 -19.37 -6.12 2.67
CA LYS A 81 -19.88 -6.63 3.96
C LYS A 81 -18.89 -6.29 5.06
N SER A 82 -19.37 -5.69 6.15
CA SER A 82 -18.53 -5.37 7.31
C SER A 82 -17.94 -6.63 7.94
N SER A 83 -16.62 -6.74 7.97
CA SER A 83 -15.93 -7.80 8.70
C SER A 83 -15.62 -7.36 10.15
N LYS A 84 -15.63 -8.31 11.09
CA LYS A 84 -15.22 -8.04 12.47
C LYS A 84 -13.77 -7.55 12.48
N THR A 85 -13.53 -6.42 13.13
CA THR A 85 -12.18 -5.87 13.26
C THR A 85 -11.35 -6.76 14.19
N LYS A 86 -10.26 -7.31 13.67
CA LYS A 86 -9.26 -8.06 14.45
C LYS A 86 -8.11 -7.14 14.88
N THR A 87 -7.55 -7.41 16.05
CA THR A 87 -6.42 -6.63 16.60
C THR A 87 -5.09 -7.19 16.16
N PHE A 88 -4.10 -6.32 15.99
CA PHE A 88 -2.70 -6.66 15.77
C PHE A 88 -2.09 -7.17 17.07
N PHE A 89 -1.04 -7.97 16.97
CA PHE A 89 -0.32 -8.52 18.12
C PHE A 89 1.19 -8.47 17.92
N SER A 90 1.92 -8.45 19.03
CA SER A 90 3.38 -8.41 19.05
C SER A 90 3.98 -9.79 18.86
N LEU A 91 5.06 -9.89 18.08
CA LEU A 91 5.89 -11.07 17.97
C LEU A 91 7.06 -10.99 18.97
N ASN A 92 7.37 -12.10 19.64
CA ASN A 92 8.49 -12.19 20.57
C ASN A 92 9.84 -12.04 19.83
N ASN A 93 10.80 -11.35 20.45
CA ASN A 93 12.15 -11.17 19.90
C ASN A 93 12.89 -12.49 19.67
N LYS A 94 12.67 -13.52 20.50
CA LYS A 94 13.25 -14.86 20.29
C LYS A 94 12.80 -15.47 18.96
N VAL A 95 11.54 -15.26 18.59
CA VAL A 95 10.99 -15.73 17.31
C VAL A 95 11.46 -14.84 16.15
N ALA A 96 11.55 -13.53 16.38
CA ALA A 96 11.96 -12.57 15.35
C ALA A 96 13.47 -12.52 15.09
N GLY A 97 14.30 -13.09 15.97
CA GLY A 97 15.77 -13.04 15.94
C GLY A 97 16.38 -11.67 16.27
N GLU A 98 15.62 -10.59 16.17
CA GLU A 98 16.09 -9.22 16.41
C GLU A 98 14.97 -8.33 16.97
N THR A 99 15.31 -7.40 17.86
CA THR A 99 14.35 -6.42 18.39
C THR A 99 13.94 -5.39 17.34
N PHE A 100 12.69 -4.92 17.39
CA PHE A 100 12.23 -3.87 16.48
C PHE A 100 13.02 -2.56 16.66
N LYS A 101 13.47 -2.24 17.88
CA LYS A 101 14.29 -1.04 18.17
C LYS A 101 15.62 -1.10 17.41
N SER A 102 16.27 -2.27 17.39
CA SER A 102 17.51 -2.49 16.63
C SER A 102 17.28 -2.28 15.13
N LYS A 103 16.22 -2.88 14.56
CA LYS A 103 15.85 -2.69 13.15
C LYS A 103 15.60 -1.21 12.81
N LEU A 104 14.84 -0.50 13.65
CA LEU A 104 14.58 0.93 13.46
C LEU A 104 15.86 1.77 13.54
N ASN A 105 16.83 1.41 14.39
CA ASN A 105 18.11 2.11 14.45
C ASN A 105 18.94 1.90 13.18
N LYS A 106 18.98 0.67 12.63
CA LYS A 106 19.61 0.39 11.34
C LYS A 106 19.00 1.23 10.22
N ILE A 107 17.67 1.29 10.15
CA ILE A 107 16.93 2.11 9.16
C ILE A 107 17.28 3.60 9.32
N ARG A 108 17.32 4.12 10.55
CA ARG A 108 17.67 5.52 10.80
C ARG A 108 19.10 5.86 10.38
N ASN A 109 20.04 4.94 10.54
CA ASN A 109 21.41 5.15 10.05
C ASN A 109 21.41 5.28 8.52
N ILE A 110 20.65 4.45 7.82
CA ILE A 110 20.47 4.55 6.36
C ILE A 110 19.84 5.90 5.97
N LEU A 111 18.81 6.37 6.69
CA LEU A 111 18.21 7.69 6.45
C LEU A 111 19.24 8.82 6.54
N LYS A 112 20.06 8.80 7.59
CA LYS A 112 21.12 9.81 7.80
C LYS A 112 22.16 9.79 6.68
N LEU A 113 22.63 8.60 6.29
CA LEU A 113 23.58 8.44 5.18
C LEU A 113 23.01 8.98 3.85
N ASN A 114 21.71 8.78 3.61
CA ASN A 114 21.02 9.27 2.42
C ASN A 114 20.53 10.72 2.53
N LYS A 115 20.85 11.43 3.63
CA LYS A 115 20.36 12.80 3.91
C LYS A 115 18.84 12.94 3.78
N ALA A 116 18.10 11.88 4.13
CA ALA A 116 16.65 11.81 4.10
C ALA A 116 16.06 12.05 5.50
N ASP A 117 14.90 12.70 5.54
CA ASP A 117 14.19 13.02 6.78
C ASP A 117 13.34 11.83 7.26
N TYR A 118 12.69 11.16 6.31
CA TYR A 118 11.71 10.11 6.58
C TYR A 118 11.80 8.94 5.59
N LEU A 119 11.44 7.75 6.06
CA LEU A 119 11.06 6.60 5.22
C LEU A 119 9.56 6.38 5.38
N PHE A 120 8.83 6.33 4.27
CA PHE A 120 7.45 5.87 4.24
C PHE A 120 7.38 4.42 3.74
N VAL A 121 6.93 3.52 4.62
CA VAL A 121 6.75 2.11 4.34
C VAL A 121 5.27 1.85 4.04
N SER A 122 4.95 1.70 2.75
CA SER A 122 3.61 1.40 2.23
C SER A 122 3.23 -0.07 2.32
N ALA A 123 4.21 -0.96 2.11
CA ALA A 123 4.02 -2.41 2.12
C ALA A 123 3.78 -2.92 3.56
N PRO A 124 2.61 -3.52 3.86
CA PRO A 124 2.24 -3.92 5.22
C PRO A 124 3.11 -5.04 5.81
N GLU A 125 3.66 -5.92 4.98
CA GLU A 125 4.62 -6.96 5.36
C GLU A 125 5.95 -6.35 5.86
N ASN A 126 6.39 -5.25 5.25
CA ASN A 126 7.59 -4.54 5.67
C ASN A 126 7.35 -3.83 7.01
N VAL A 127 6.14 -3.29 7.24
CA VAL A 127 5.74 -2.76 8.55
C VAL A 127 5.73 -3.86 9.61
N ALA A 128 5.15 -5.02 9.28
CA ALA A 128 5.09 -6.19 10.17
C ALA A 128 6.49 -6.66 10.59
N TRP A 129 7.44 -6.68 9.66
CA TRP A 129 8.83 -7.03 9.94
C TRP A 129 9.55 -5.95 10.75
N ALA A 130 9.45 -4.68 10.36
CA ALA A 130 10.14 -3.56 11.00
C ALA A 130 9.73 -3.40 12.47
N LEU A 131 8.45 -3.62 12.76
CA LEU A 131 7.89 -3.49 14.09
C LEU A 131 7.79 -4.82 14.85
N ASN A 132 8.12 -5.98 14.27
CA ASN A 132 7.82 -7.29 14.88
C ASN A 132 6.34 -7.41 15.32
N ILE A 133 5.39 -7.03 14.46
CA ILE A 133 3.95 -7.17 14.71
C ILE A 133 3.31 -8.07 13.66
N ARG A 134 2.13 -8.62 13.97
CA ARG A 134 1.33 -9.43 13.05
C ARG A 134 -0.14 -9.02 13.15
N GLY A 135 -0.90 -9.34 12.11
CA GLY A 135 -2.32 -9.02 12.00
C GLY A 135 -3.11 -10.17 11.42
N SER A 136 -4.40 -9.92 11.18
CA SER A 136 -5.33 -10.93 10.64
C SER A 136 -6.24 -10.30 9.58
N ASP A 137 -5.72 -9.28 8.90
CA ASP A 137 -6.47 -8.52 7.90
C ASP A 137 -6.60 -9.26 6.57
N ASN A 138 -5.79 -10.31 6.35
CA ASN A 138 -5.87 -11.22 5.22
C ASN A 138 -6.23 -12.63 5.74
N PRO A 139 -7.12 -13.39 5.06
CA PRO A 139 -7.51 -14.74 5.47
C PRO A 139 -6.33 -15.72 5.66
N ASN A 140 -5.31 -15.64 4.80
CA ASN A 140 -4.27 -16.67 4.71
C ASN A 140 -2.88 -16.15 5.07
N SER A 141 -2.77 -14.90 5.55
CA SER A 141 -1.47 -14.31 5.87
C SER A 141 -1.56 -13.43 7.11
N PRO A 142 -0.65 -13.57 8.09
CA PRO A 142 -0.70 -12.85 9.36
C PRO A 142 -0.19 -11.40 9.23
N ILE A 143 -0.64 -10.69 8.20
CA ILE A 143 -0.14 -9.36 7.81
C ILE A 143 -1.12 -8.29 8.32
N PRO A 144 -0.64 -7.30 9.09
CA PRO A 144 -1.44 -6.14 9.50
C PRO A 144 -1.49 -5.11 8.37
N ASN A 145 -2.69 -4.80 7.85
CA ASN A 145 -2.87 -3.78 6.83
C ASN A 145 -2.68 -2.39 7.45
N CYS A 146 -1.46 -1.88 7.37
CA CYS A 146 -1.01 -0.61 7.95
C CYS A 146 0.21 -0.07 7.21
N ARG A 147 0.53 1.20 7.45
CA ARG A 147 1.70 1.90 6.88
C ARG A 147 2.53 2.51 8.00
N LEU A 148 3.79 2.80 7.74
CA LEU A 148 4.71 3.30 8.76
C LEU A 148 5.53 4.48 8.23
N ILE A 149 5.62 5.55 9.01
CA ILE A 149 6.64 6.59 8.81
C ILE A 149 7.72 6.40 9.86
N ILE A 150 8.98 6.31 9.42
CA ILE A 150 10.17 6.27 10.28
C ILE A 150 10.95 7.56 10.01
N GLY A 151 11.09 8.42 11.01
CA GLY A 151 11.92 9.62 10.91
C GLY A 151 13.34 9.39 11.43
N LYS A 152 14.29 10.15 10.88
CA LYS A 152 15.70 10.16 11.31
C LYS A 152 15.86 10.52 12.80
N ASP A 153 15.01 11.41 13.31
CA ASP A 153 15.06 11.96 14.68
C ASP A 153 14.08 11.26 15.63
N LYS A 154 14.07 9.92 15.61
CA LYS A 154 13.24 9.04 16.47
C LYS A 154 11.72 9.10 16.24
N ASN A 155 11.22 10.05 15.46
CA ASN A 155 9.82 10.08 15.01
C ASN A 155 9.40 8.73 14.42
N LEU A 156 8.22 8.26 14.78
CA LEU A 156 7.68 6.98 14.34
C LEU A 156 6.15 7.03 14.38
N PHE A 157 5.50 6.85 13.23
CA PHE A 157 4.04 6.93 13.12
C PHE A 157 3.50 5.69 12.41
N LEU A 158 2.63 4.93 13.08
CA LEU A 158 1.90 3.80 12.51
C LEU A 158 0.53 4.29 12.02
N ILE A 159 0.29 4.17 10.72
CA ILE A 159 -0.93 4.61 10.06
C ILE A 159 -1.90 3.42 9.97
N THR A 160 -2.90 3.41 10.85
CA THR A 160 -3.95 2.39 10.93
C THR A 160 -5.10 2.85 11.83
N GLN A 161 -6.21 2.12 11.84
CA GLN A 161 -7.33 2.42 12.73
C GLN A 161 -6.96 2.08 14.17
N LYS A 162 -7.19 3.02 15.11
CA LYS A 162 -6.86 2.85 16.55
C LYS A 162 -7.36 1.54 17.16
N LYS A 163 -8.57 1.11 16.80
CA LYS A 163 -9.16 -0.16 17.26
C LYS A 163 -8.34 -1.40 16.90
N LYS A 164 -7.51 -1.36 15.85
CA LYS A 164 -6.65 -2.48 15.44
C LYS A 164 -5.41 -2.63 16.33
N VAL A 165 -4.97 -1.58 17.04
CA VAL A 165 -3.68 -1.57 17.74
C VAL A 165 -3.79 -1.59 19.27
N LEU A 166 -4.98 -1.89 19.81
CA LEU A 166 -5.24 -1.91 21.25
C LEU A 166 -4.23 -2.79 22.03
N LYS A 167 -3.91 -3.98 21.52
CA LYS A 167 -2.90 -4.86 22.14
C LYS A 167 -1.49 -4.29 22.04
N ILE A 168 -1.11 -3.71 20.90
CA ILE A 168 0.21 -3.08 20.69
C ILE A 168 0.44 -1.93 21.68
N ILE A 169 -0.60 -1.15 21.97
CA ILE A 169 -0.55 -0.06 22.95
C ILE A 169 -0.47 -0.63 24.38
N LYS A 170 -1.30 -1.64 24.69
CA LYS A 170 -1.28 -2.33 26.00
C LYS A 170 0.10 -2.93 26.31
N ASP A 171 0.76 -3.49 25.30
CA ASP A 171 2.11 -4.05 25.38
C ASP A 171 3.21 -2.96 25.48
N LYS A 172 2.83 -1.67 25.52
CA LYS A 172 3.73 -0.51 25.54
C LYS A 172 4.73 -0.48 24.38
N LYS A 173 4.39 -1.12 23.26
CA LYS A 173 5.26 -1.19 22.09
C LYS A 173 5.25 0.10 21.27
N LEU A 174 4.06 0.69 21.15
CA LEU A 174 3.83 2.02 20.60
C LEU A 174 2.88 2.79 21.52
N SER A 175 3.08 4.10 21.63
CA SER A 175 2.18 4.99 22.36
C SER A 175 1.00 5.44 21.48
N GLN A 176 -0.08 5.90 22.12
CA GLN A 176 -1.26 6.41 21.43
C GLN A 176 -0.94 7.59 20.48
N LYS A 177 0.06 8.41 20.80
CA LYS A 177 0.51 9.55 19.99
C LYS A 177 1.17 9.12 18.67
N GLN A 178 1.67 7.88 18.60
CA GLN A 178 2.29 7.32 17.40
C GLN A 178 1.29 6.66 16.47
N ILE A 179 0.01 6.57 16.85
CA ILE A 179 -1.03 5.92 16.04
C ILE A 179 -1.84 6.99 15.32
N ILE A 180 -1.77 6.97 13.99
CA ILE A 180 -2.42 7.94 13.12
C ILE A 180 -3.52 7.24 12.32
N ASN A 181 -4.75 7.75 12.40
CA ASN A 181 -5.83 7.22 11.56
C ASN A 181 -5.53 7.56 10.09
N PRO A 182 -5.86 6.69 9.12
CA PRO A 182 -5.58 6.93 7.70
C PRO A 182 -6.11 8.26 7.17
N GLN A 183 -7.26 8.73 7.66
CA GLN A 183 -7.86 10.01 7.27
C GLN A 183 -7.03 11.23 7.69
N LYS A 184 -6.15 11.08 8.70
CA LYS A 184 -5.26 12.14 9.20
C LYS A 184 -3.85 12.03 8.61
N PHE A 185 -3.66 11.20 7.58
CA PHE A 185 -2.34 10.99 6.98
C PHE A 185 -1.82 12.27 6.32
N GLU A 186 -2.65 12.97 5.55
CA GLU A 186 -2.27 14.23 4.91
C GLU A 186 -1.95 15.32 5.94
N ASP A 187 -2.79 15.46 6.98
CA ASP A 187 -2.55 16.39 8.09
C ASP A 187 -1.23 16.09 8.81
N LEU A 188 -0.90 14.81 9.01
CA LEU A 188 0.37 14.42 9.60
C LEU A 188 1.52 14.92 8.72
N ILE A 189 1.50 14.63 7.43
CA ILE A 189 2.59 15.01 6.51
C ILE A 189 2.81 16.52 6.52
N LYS A 190 1.74 17.34 6.45
CA LYS A 190 1.82 18.81 6.51
C LYS A 190 2.48 19.35 7.79
N ASN A 191 2.38 18.61 8.89
CA ASN A 191 2.91 19.01 10.20
C ASN A 191 4.31 18.44 10.51
N LEU A 192 4.86 17.60 9.63
CA LEU A 192 6.22 17.08 9.81
C LEU A 192 7.26 18.16 9.46
N LYS A 193 8.40 18.11 10.16
CA LYS A 193 9.55 18.97 9.86
C LYS A 193 10.46 18.28 8.85
N GLY A 194 10.70 18.93 7.72
CA GLY A 194 11.45 18.35 6.59
C GLY A 194 10.53 17.60 5.63
N ASN A 195 11.00 17.41 4.41
CA ASN A 195 10.21 16.89 3.28
C ASN A 195 10.95 15.84 2.43
N LYS A 196 12.17 15.44 2.83
CA LYS A 196 12.94 14.45 2.07
C LYS A 196 12.53 13.04 2.46
N PHE A 197 11.55 12.50 1.74
CA PHE A 197 11.07 11.13 1.92
C PHE A 197 11.77 10.14 1.00
N ILE A 198 12.15 9.00 1.57
CA ILE A 198 12.41 7.76 0.81
C ILE A 198 11.10 6.97 0.76
N ILE A 199 10.77 6.48 -0.43
CA ILE A 199 9.61 5.63 -0.70
C ILE A 199 10.05 4.44 -1.56
N ASP A 200 9.32 3.33 -1.47
CA ASP A 200 9.49 2.21 -2.39
C ASP A 200 8.56 2.38 -3.61
N PRO A 201 9.10 2.55 -4.84
CA PRO A 201 8.30 2.77 -6.05
C PRO A 201 7.47 1.54 -6.46
N LEU A 202 7.75 0.36 -5.89
CA LEU A 202 7.00 -0.87 -6.17
C LEU A 202 5.73 -1.00 -5.33
N SER A 203 5.65 -0.32 -4.18
CA SER A 203 4.51 -0.45 -3.26
C SER A 203 3.82 0.87 -2.92
N CYS A 204 4.47 2.02 -3.13
CA CYS A 204 3.87 3.32 -2.85
C CYS A 204 2.87 3.71 -3.94
N SER A 205 1.60 3.79 -3.59
CA SER A 205 0.54 4.18 -4.52
C SER A 205 0.66 5.64 -4.94
N VAL A 206 0.07 5.98 -6.10
CA VAL A 206 0.06 7.35 -6.61
C VAL A 206 -0.54 8.33 -5.61
N LEU A 207 -1.58 7.93 -4.88
CA LEU A 207 -2.22 8.76 -3.86
C LEU A 207 -1.23 9.13 -2.74
N ASN A 208 -0.59 8.13 -2.13
CA ASN A 208 0.33 8.38 -1.02
C ASN A 208 1.56 9.16 -1.48
N GLU A 209 2.08 8.86 -2.67
CA GLU A 209 3.21 9.60 -3.21
C GLU A 209 2.87 11.07 -3.52
N ASN A 210 1.63 11.39 -3.95
CA ASN A 210 1.17 12.79 -4.11
C ASN A 210 1.02 13.52 -2.78
N ILE A 211 0.69 12.80 -1.70
CA ILE A 211 0.57 13.41 -0.37
C ILE A 211 1.96 13.70 0.21
N ILE A 212 2.94 12.86 -0.11
CA ILE A 212 4.31 12.93 0.44
C ILE A 212 5.21 13.92 -0.32
N LYS A 213 5.06 14.02 -1.64
CA LYS A 213 5.86 14.90 -2.50
C LYS A 213 5.21 16.26 -2.65
#